data_AF-A0A949HP98-F1
#
_entry.id   AF-A0A949HP98-F1
#
_cell.length_a   1.000
_cell.length_b   1.000
_cell.length_c   1.000
_cell.angle_alpha   90.00
_cell.angle_beta   90.00
_cell.angle_gamma   90.00
#
_symmetry.space_group_name_H-M   'P 1'
#
loop_
_entity.id
_entity.type
_entity.pdbx_description
1 polymer ?
#
loop_
_entity_poly.entity_id
_entity_poly.type
_entity_poly.pdbx_seq_one_letter_code
_entity_poly.pdbx_strand_id
1 'polypeptide(L)'
;ARFTLVGPHRDDAQFLLNERSAAQSGSEGQKRTLAIALKVAQAGFLADAHGSPPVLLIDDVMGELDLKRRGGFLPLLEQARRTGGQVFMTATEENWPREWGGNLQRWWVKDGSIAGATRTKDIQI
;
A
#
# COMPACT_ATOMS: atom_id res chain seq x y z
N ALA A 1 19.19 34.99 -8.36
CA ALA A 1 19.49 33.56 -8.58
C ALA A 1 19.24 33.20 -10.05
N ARG A 2 20.12 32.42 -10.69
CA ARG A 2 19.86 31.86 -12.04
C ARG A 2 19.29 30.44 -11.86
N PHE A 3 18.22 30.11 -12.57
CA PHE A 3 17.60 28.77 -12.54
C PHE A 3 17.53 28.19 -13.95
N THR A 4 17.73 26.87 -14.08
CA THR A 4 17.53 26.14 -15.34
C THR A 4 16.03 25.94 -15.59
N LEU A 5 15.54 26.44 -16.73
CA LEU A 5 14.11 26.42 -17.10
C LEU A 5 13.69 25.21 -17.93
N VAL A 6 14.65 24.45 -18.48
CA VAL A 6 14.39 23.29 -19.36
C VAL A 6 15.18 22.09 -18.85
N GLY A 7 14.51 20.94 -18.76
CA GLY A 7 15.07 19.67 -18.31
C GLY A 7 14.02 18.83 -17.56
N PRO A 8 14.27 17.52 -17.34
CA PRO A 8 13.30 16.60 -16.77
C PRO A 8 12.82 16.98 -15.36
N HIS A 9 13.59 17.81 -14.64
CA HIS A 9 13.20 18.38 -13.35
C HIS A 9 12.06 19.40 -13.44
N ARG A 10 11.65 19.82 -14.64
CA ARG A 10 10.51 20.72 -14.90
C ARG A 10 9.29 19.99 -15.46
N ASP A 11 9.41 18.71 -15.79
CA ASP A 11 8.29 17.91 -16.29
C ASP A 11 7.35 17.57 -15.13
N ASP A 12 6.05 17.49 -15.42
CA ASP A 12 5.02 17.13 -14.45
C ASP A 12 4.18 15.96 -14.96
N ALA A 13 3.90 15.00 -14.08
CA ALA A 13 3.14 13.81 -14.40
C ALA A 13 1.64 14.07 -14.13
N GLN A 14 0.87 14.25 -15.20
CA GLN A 14 -0.57 14.43 -15.08
C GLN A 14 -1.30 13.09 -15.01
N PHE A 15 -2.08 12.89 -13.95
CA PHE A 15 -2.98 11.75 -13.83
C PHE A 15 -4.42 12.17 -14.15
N LEU A 16 -5.08 11.38 -15.00
CA LEU A 16 -6.45 11.62 -15.45
C LEU A 16 -7.42 10.59 -14.88
N LEU A 17 -8.58 11.05 -14.44
CA LEU A 17 -9.74 10.23 -14.09
C LEU A 17 -10.90 10.69 -14.96
N ASN A 18 -11.41 9.80 -15.82
CA ASN A 18 -12.45 10.12 -16.80
C ASN A 18 -12.09 11.38 -17.62
N GLU A 19 -10.88 11.41 -18.19
CA GLU A 19 -10.35 12.53 -18.98
C GLU A 19 -10.18 13.86 -18.23
N ARG A 20 -10.31 13.87 -16.90
CA ARG A 20 -10.15 15.08 -16.07
C ARG A 20 -8.97 14.93 -15.13
N SER A 21 -8.30 16.05 -14.84
CA SER A 21 -7.19 16.08 -13.88
C SER A 21 -7.63 15.56 -12.51
N ALA A 22 -7.03 14.45 -12.07
CA ALA A 22 -7.30 13.86 -10.77
C ALA A 22 -6.90 14.81 -9.63
N ALA A 23 -5.83 15.57 -9.82
CA ALA A 23 -5.35 16.56 -8.84
C ALA A 23 -6.37 17.68 -8.62
N GLN A 24 -6.96 18.20 -9.71
CA GLN A 24 -7.86 19.36 -9.67
C GLN A 24 -9.31 18.97 -9.34
N SER A 25 -9.80 17.86 -9.88
CA SER A 25 -11.23 17.51 -9.86
C SER A 25 -11.55 16.21 -9.12
N GLY A 26 -10.54 15.44 -8.72
CA GLY A 26 -10.73 14.20 -7.97
C GLY A 26 -11.17 14.48 -6.53
N SER A 27 -12.18 13.75 -6.06
CA SER A 27 -12.48 13.71 -4.63
C SER A 27 -11.32 13.09 -3.85
N GLU A 28 -11.27 13.33 -2.53
CA GLU A 28 -10.21 12.77 -1.68
C GLU A 28 -10.15 11.23 -1.76
N GLY A 29 -11.31 10.57 -1.80
CA GLY A 29 -11.38 9.13 -1.98
C GLY A 29 -10.85 8.66 -3.33
N GLN A 30 -11.10 9.42 -4.41
CA GLN A 30 -10.59 9.11 -5.75
C GLN A 30 -9.08 9.29 -5.84
N LYS A 31 -8.53 10.38 -5.28
CA LYS A 31 -7.09 10.63 -5.22
C LYS A 31 -6.37 9.52 -4.46
N ARG A 32 -6.92 9.09 -3.32
CA ARG A 32 -6.38 7.97 -2.55
C ARG A 32 -6.44 6.66 -3.33
N THR A 33 -7.57 6.36 -3.97
CA THR A 33 -7.72 5.16 -4.81
C THR A 33 -6.71 5.14 -5.95
N LEU A 34 -6.49 6.29 -6.60
CA LEU A 34 -5.48 6.45 -7.63
C LEU A 34 -4.07 6.19 -7.07
N ALA A 35 -3.73 6.73 -5.90
CA ALA A 35 -2.44 6.48 -5.26
C ALA A 35 -2.22 4.98 -4.98
N ILE A 36 -3.26 4.28 -4.51
CA ILE A 36 -3.22 2.83 -4.30
C ILE A 36 -2.96 2.10 -5.63
N ALA A 37 -3.72 2.43 -6.68
CA ALA A 37 -3.55 1.84 -8.00
C ALA A 37 -2.12 2.05 -8.55
N LEU A 38 -1.55 3.24 -8.36
CA LEU A 38 -0.16 3.53 -8.74
C LEU A 38 0.85 2.66 -7.97
N LYS A 39 0.62 2.42 -6.68
CA LYS A 39 1.46 1.51 -5.88
C LYS A 39 1.36 0.06 -6.34
N VAL A 40 0.17 -0.38 -6.74
CA VAL A 40 -0.02 -1.72 -7.32
C VAL A 40 0.74 -1.85 -8.64
N ALA A 41 0.59 -0.87 -9.53
CA ALA A 41 1.29 -0.83 -10.81
C ALA A 41 2.83 -0.79 -10.61
N GLN A 42 3.31 0.02 -9.66
CA GLN A 42 4.72 0.10 -9.30
C GLN A 42 5.27 -1.25 -8.81
N ALA A 43 4.53 -1.95 -7.94
CA ALA A 43 4.97 -3.24 -7.42
C ALA A 43 5.03 -4.32 -8.52
N GLY A 44 4.07 -4.32 -9.45
CA GLY A 44 4.09 -5.18 -10.64
C GLY A 44 5.30 -4.87 -11.54
N PHE A 45 5.50 -3.60 -11.88
CA PHE A 45 6.65 -3.17 -12.68
C PHE A 45 7.99 -3.58 -12.07
N LEU A 46 8.17 -3.38 -10.76
CA LEU A 46 9.40 -3.78 -10.06
C LEU A 46 9.59 -5.30 -10.05
N ALA A 47 8.51 -6.07 -9.87
CA ALA A 47 8.57 -7.52 -9.92
C ALA A 47 9.03 -8.00 -11.31
N ASP A 48 8.49 -7.43 -12.38
CA ASP A 48 8.88 -7.77 -13.75
C ASP A 48 10.32 -7.35 -14.06
N ALA A 49 10.71 -6.14 -13.65
CA ALA A 49 12.05 -5.60 -13.90
C ALA A 49 13.16 -6.36 -13.15
N HIS A 50 12.88 -6.87 -11.96
CA HIS A 50 13.87 -7.54 -11.11
C HIS A 50 13.72 -9.07 -11.06
N GLY A 51 12.66 -9.63 -11.65
CA GLY A 51 12.37 -11.07 -11.61
C GLY A 51 11.92 -11.60 -10.23
N SER A 52 11.68 -10.70 -9.27
CA SER A 52 11.26 -11.04 -7.91
C SER A 52 10.39 -9.92 -7.32
N PRO A 53 9.34 -10.23 -6.54
CA PRO A 53 8.48 -9.21 -5.96
C PRO A 53 9.24 -8.33 -4.94
N PRO A 54 8.92 -7.03 -4.86
CA PRO A 54 9.49 -6.17 -3.83
C PRO A 54 8.94 -6.52 -2.43
N VAL A 55 9.67 -6.14 -1.38
CA VAL A 55 9.13 -6.09 -0.03
C VAL A 55 8.16 -4.91 0.07
N LEU A 56 6.92 -5.18 0.45
CA LEU A 56 5.90 -4.15 0.61
C LEU A 56 5.89 -3.64 2.05
N LEU A 57 6.02 -2.33 2.21
CA LEU A 57 5.88 -1.63 3.49
C LEU A 57 4.63 -0.76 3.43
N ILE A 58 3.72 -0.95 4.37
CA ILE A 58 2.42 -0.27 4.42
C ILE A 58 2.31 0.41 5.78
N ASP A 59 2.37 1.74 5.78
CA ASP A 59 2.41 2.52 7.01
C ASP A 59 1.06 3.19 7.31
N ASP A 60 0.38 2.76 8.38
CA ASP A 60 -0.87 3.29 8.97
C ASP A 60 -2.04 3.61 8.01
N VAL A 61 -1.97 3.19 6.75
CA VAL A 61 -3.01 3.50 5.75
C VAL A 61 -4.33 2.76 6.03
N MET A 62 -4.31 1.66 6.79
CA MET A 62 -5.50 0.83 7.02
C MET A 62 -6.55 1.52 7.90
N GLY A 63 -6.12 2.39 8.81
CA GLY A 63 -7.01 3.16 9.68
C GLY A 63 -7.79 4.22 8.93
N GLU A 64 -7.21 4.78 7.88
CA GLU A 64 -7.84 5.83 7.09
C GLU A 64 -8.71 5.32 5.94
N LEU A 65 -8.72 4.01 5.69
CA LEU A 65 -9.44 3.40 4.57
C LEU A 65 -10.74 2.77 5.06
N ASP A 66 -11.86 3.24 4.51
CA ASP A 66 -13.14 2.55 4.61
C ASP A 66 -13.05 1.12 4.01
N LEU A 67 -14.00 0.26 4.39
CA LEU A 67 -14.02 -1.15 3.98
C LEU A 67 -13.92 -1.34 2.45
N LYS A 68 -14.55 -0.45 1.67
CA LYS A 68 -14.52 -0.52 0.20
C LYS A 68 -13.12 -0.25 -0.33
N ARG A 69 -12.38 0.69 0.27
CA ARG A 69 -11.02 1.05 -0.14
C ARG A 69 -9.96 0.06 0.34
N ARG A 70 -10.16 -0.60 1.48
CA ARG A 70 -9.32 -1.74 1.90
C ARG A 70 -9.32 -2.84 0.84
N GLY A 71 -10.46 -3.06 0.20
CA GLY A 71 -10.58 -3.94 -0.97
C GLY A 71 -9.62 -3.59 -2.12
N GLY A 72 -9.25 -2.32 -2.28
CA GLY A 72 -8.30 -1.87 -3.31
C GLY A 72 -6.85 -2.32 -3.05
N PHE A 73 -6.49 -2.62 -1.79
CA PHE A 73 -5.19 -3.20 -1.45
C PHE A 73 -5.17 -4.72 -1.62
N LEU A 74 -6.31 -5.41 -1.58
CA LEU A 74 -6.36 -6.87 -1.70
C LEU A 74 -5.59 -7.39 -2.93
N PRO A 75 -5.72 -6.81 -4.15
CA PRO A 75 -4.96 -7.27 -5.31
C PRO A 75 -3.45 -7.16 -5.13
N LEU A 76 -2.96 -6.05 -4.55
CA LEU A 76 -1.53 -5.85 -4.28
C LEU A 76 -1.00 -6.94 -3.36
N LEU A 77 -1.77 -7.21 -2.30
CA LEU A 77 -1.33 -8.14 -1.30
C LEU A 77 -1.48 -9.61 -1.73
N GLU A 78 -2.51 -9.93 -2.51
CA GLU A 78 -2.67 -11.23 -3.18
C GLU A 78 -1.55 -11.48 -4.18
N GLN A 79 -1.17 -10.46 -4.96
CA GLN A 79 -0.04 -10.53 -5.86
C GLN A 79 1.25 -10.81 -5.10
N ALA A 80 1.51 -10.10 -4.00
CA ALA A 80 2.67 -10.37 -3.15
C ALA A 80 2.64 -11.82 -2.64
N ARG A 81 1.51 -12.30 -2.12
CA ARG A 81 1.38 -13.69 -1.64
C ARG A 81 1.64 -14.73 -2.74
N ARG A 82 1.06 -14.55 -3.94
CA ARG A 82 1.22 -15.48 -5.07
C ARG A 82 2.66 -15.57 -5.58
N THR A 83 3.38 -14.46 -5.50
CA THR A 83 4.76 -14.34 -5.97
C THR A 83 5.79 -14.64 -4.87
N GLY A 84 5.34 -14.97 -3.66
CA GLY A 84 6.22 -15.20 -2.51
C GLY A 84 6.83 -13.91 -1.93
N GLY A 85 6.26 -12.75 -2.25
CA GLY A 85 6.66 -11.45 -1.71
C GLY A 85 6.31 -11.29 -0.23
N GLN A 86 7.10 -10.45 0.46
CA GLN A 86 6.93 -10.16 1.87
C GLN A 86 6.19 -8.84 2.07
N VAL A 87 5.27 -8.80 3.04
CA VAL A 87 4.48 -7.60 3.38
C VAL A 87 4.63 -7.30 4.87
N PHE A 88 4.98 -6.05 5.18
CA PHE A 88 4.92 -5.49 6.52
C PHE A 88 3.88 -4.37 6.55
N MET A 89 3.06 -4.37 7.61
CA MET A 89 2.01 -3.39 7.81
C MET A 89 2.09 -2.87 9.24
N THR A 90 1.96 -1.55 9.41
CA THR A 90 1.73 -0.94 10.72
C THR A 90 0.25 -0.58 10.86
N ALA A 91 -0.26 -0.71 12.07
CA ALA A 91 -1.62 -0.32 12.41
C ALA A 91 -1.69 0.01 13.91
N THR A 92 -2.50 1.00 14.24
CA THR A 92 -2.82 1.38 15.63
C THR A 92 -4.00 0.58 16.20
N GLU A 93 -4.81 -0.04 15.34
CA GLU A 93 -5.99 -0.83 15.70
C GLU A 93 -6.05 -2.14 14.91
N GLU A 94 -6.93 -3.06 15.34
CA GLU A 94 -7.20 -4.33 14.66
C GLU A 94 -8.09 -4.15 13.41
N ASN A 95 -7.57 -3.39 12.46
CA ASN A 95 -8.29 -2.96 11.26
C ASN A 95 -7.83 -3.69 9.98
N TRP A 96 -7.15 -4.82 10.12
CA TRP A 96 -6.69 -5.61 8.98
C TRP A 96 -7.86 -6.29 8.23
N PRO A 97 -7.71 -6.53 6.92
CA PRO A 97 -8.69 -7.30 6.15
C PRO A 97 -8.89 -8.67 6.79
N ARG A 98 -10.13 -9.03 7.15
CA ARG A 98 -10.44 -10.37 7.71
C ARG A 98 -10.35 -11.45 6.65
N GLU A 99 -10.50 -11.05 5.39
CA GLU A 99 -10.37 -11.85 4.17
C GLU A 99 -8.97 -12.48 4.03
N TRP A 100 -8.00 -12.00 4.79
CA TRP A 100 -6.60 -12.43 4.75
C TRP A 100 -6.25 -13.68 5.55
N GLY A 101 -7.16 -14.21 6.38
CA GLY A 101 -7.11 -15.57 6.91
C GLY A 101 -5.81 -16.01 7.62
N GLY A 102 -5.84 -16.04 8.95
CA GLY A 102 -5.16 -17.02 9.83
C GLY A 102 -3.62 -17.03 9.96
N ASN A 103 -2.83 -16.63 8.96
CA ASN A 103 -1.37 -16.77 8.99
C ASN A 103 -0.62 -15.43 9.08
N LEU A 104 -1.24 -14.40 9.67
CA LEU A 104 -0.53 -13.16 9.98
C LEU A 104 0.34 -13.37 11.22
N GLN A 105 1.62 -13.05 11.10
CA GLN A 105 2.48 -12.87 12.25
C GLN A 105 2.32 -11.44 12.74
N ARG A 106 1.98 -11.29 14.02
CA ARG A 106 1.77 -9.99 14.65
C ARG A 106 2.85 -9.75 15.67
N TRP A 107 3.31 -8.51 15.72
CA TRP A 107 4.31 -8.04 16.67
C TRP A 107 3.80 -6.75 17.30
N TRP A 108 4.02 -6.59 18.60
CA TRP A 108 3.72 -5.35 19.29
C TRP A 108 4.97 -4.47 19.31
N VAL A 109 4.82 -3.18 19.06
CA VAL A 109 5.91 -2.21 19.23
C VAL A 109 5.57 -1.34 20.41
N LYS A 110 6.43 -1.34 21.44
CA LYS A 110 6.28 -0.53 22.65
C LYS A 110 7.65 -0.04 23.10
N ASP A 111 7.75 1.26 23.43
CA ASP A 111 8.98 1.89 23.94
C ASP A 111 10.19 1.65 23.01
N GLY A 112 9.98 1.72 21.69
CA GLY A 112 11.01 1.49 20.67
C GLY A 112 11.44 0.03 20.50
N SER A 113 10.80 -0.91 21.19
CA SER A 113 11.13 -2.34 21.18
C SER A 113 9.99 -3.18 20.63
N ILE A 114 10.33 -4.28 19.95
CA ILE A 114 9.36 -5.26 19.48
C ILE A 114 9.11 -6.31 20.58
N ALA A 115 7.87 -6.46 21.00
CA ALA A 115 7.43 -7.38 22.04
C ALA A 115 6.46 -8.44 21.49
N GLY A 116 6.80 -9.72 21.73
CA GLY A 116 5.95 -10.86 21.41
C GLY A 116 5.73 -11.11 19.91
N ALA A 117 5.45 -12.36 19.55
CA ALA A 117 4.92 -12.71 18.24
C ALA A 117 3.69 -13.60 18.43
N THR A 118 2.54 -13.18 17.94
CA THR A 118 1.30 -13.98 17.99
C THR A 118 0.88 -14.33 16.56
N ARG A 119 0.65 -15.61 16.28
CA ARG A 119 0.05 -16.02 15.00
C ARG A 119 -1.46 -15.98 15.11
N THR A 120 -2.15 -15.58 14.05
CA THR A 120 -3.62 -15.53 14.06
C THR A 120 -4.28 -16.90 14.26
N LYS A 121 -3.58 -18.02 13.99
CA LYS A 121 -4.02 -19.38 14.34
C LYS A 121 -4.11 -19.67 15.85
N ASP A 122 -3.45 -18.88 16.70
CA ASP A 122 -3.42 -19.10 18.15
C ASP A 122 -4.53 -18.34 18.89
N ILE A 123 -5.34 -17.55 18.17
CA ILE A 123 -6.54 -16.90 18.71
C ILE A 123 -7.75 -17.78 18.37
N GLN A 124 -8.17 -18.61 19.32
CA GLN A 124 -9.50 -19.21 19.29
C GLN A 124 -10.51 -18.10 19.63
N ILE A 125 -11.43 -17.82 18.69
CA ILE A 125 -12.67 -17.08 19.00
C ILE A 125 -13.62 -18.05 19.68
#